data_AF-A0A538BD24-F1
#
_entry.id   AF-A0A538BD24-F1
#
_cell.length_a   1.000
_cell.length_b   1.000
_cell.length_c   1.000
_cell.angle_alpha   90.00
_cell.angle_beta   90.00
_cell.angle_gamma   90.00
#
_symmetry.space_group_name_H-M   'P 1'
#
loop_
_entity.id
_entity.type
_entity.pdbx_description
1 polymer ?
#
loop_
_entity_poly.entity_id
_entity_poly.type
_entity_poly.pdbx_seq_one_letter_code
_entity_poly.pdbx_strand_id
1 'polypeptide(L)'
;MNSASNPGALPTGGSPECRGDPTGATTLIPVVTGCASFSSPGAAYVYMRGGDLTMTGGVLTLYHTMLYQNSGAVKVTGGSPPQWTAPTEGPFNKLSLWSEVGTDYTINGGGSLTMEGIYFAPEANPFKLTGGGDFPSLDAQFIARTMQVGGGSTLNLVPNASRNAQITGSKGQLIR
;
A
#
# COMPACT_ATOMS: atom_id res chain seq x y z
N MET A 1 19.39 10.84 -54.68
CA MET A 1 18.23 11.51 -54.05
C MET A 1 17.20 10.43 -53.78
N ASN A 2 17.26 9.79 -52.61
CA ASN A 2 16.29 8.79 -52.21
C ASN A 2 15.22 9.46 -51.36
N SER A 3 14.03 9.55 -51.95
CA SER A 3 12.76 9.86 -51.31
C SER A 3 12.45 8.76 -50.30
N ALA A 4 12.50 9.09 -49.00
CA ALA A 4 11.97 8.23 -47.95
C ALA A 4 10.53 8.66 -47.67
N SER A 5 9.59 7.77 -47.99
CA SER A 5 8.18 7.88 -47.64
C SER A 5 8.02 7.84 -46.12
N ASN A 6 7.38 8.89 -45.59
CA ASN A 6 7.03 9.09 -44.19
C ASN A 6 6.03 8.02 -43.70
N PRO A 7 6.35 7.15 -42.72
CA PRO A 7 5.39 6.23 -42.15
C PRO A 7 4.59 6.90 -41.04
N GLY A 8 3.30 7.14 -41.31
CA GLY A 8 2.20 7.05 -40.36
C GLY A 8 2.29 7.84 -39.06
N ALA A 9 1.56 8.95 -38.99
CA ALA A 9 1.20 9.60 -37.75
C ALA A 9 0.58 8.61 -36.73
N LEU A 10 1.10 8.64 -35.50
CA LEU A 10 0.51 7.97 -34.34
C LEU A 10 -0.93 8.50 -34.11
N PRO A 11 -1.94 7.64 -33.96
CA PRO A 11 -3.28 8.09 -33.62
C PRO A 11 -3.28 8.64 -32.19
N THR A 12 -3.47 9.95 -32.07
CA THR A 12 -3.83 10.63 -30.82
C THR A 12 -5.29 10.31 -30.50
N GLY A 13 -5.55 9.52 -29.45
CA GLY A 13 -6.91 9.38 -28.90
C GLY A 13 -7.21 8.00 -28.33
N GLY A 14 -7.06 7.86 -27.02
CA GLY A 14 -7.57 6.74 -26.23
C GLY A 14 -6.68 6.46 -25.03
N SER A 15 -6.97 7.04 -23.87
CA SER A 15 -6.43 6.50 -22.61
C SER A 15 -6.85 5.02 -22.51
N PRO A 16 -5.94 4.07 -22.24
CA PRO A 16 -6.34 2.70 -22.01
C PRO A 16 -7.10 2.65 -20.67
N GLU A 17 -8.42 2.72 -20.75
CA GLU A 17 -9.29 2.50 -19.59
C GLU A 17 -9.14 1.04 -19.14
N CYS A 18 -8.70 0.87 -17.91
CA CYS A 18 -8.61 -0.42 -17.24
C CYS A 18 -10.03 -0.88 -16.87
N ARG A 19 -10.78 -1.36 -17.85
CA ARG A 19 -12.14 -1.89 -17.64
C ARG A 19 -12.02 -3.35 -17.20
N GLY A 20 -12.35 -3.63 -15.93
CA GLY A 20 -12.67 -4.98 -15.51
C GLY A 20 -13.97 -5.42 -16.19
N ASP A 21 -13.95 -6.56 -16.88
CA ASP A 21 -15.16 -7.20 -17.42
C ASP A 21 -15.94 -7.87 -16.27
N PRO A 22 -17.20 -7.47 -15.98
CA PRO A 22 -17.97 -8.07 -14.91
C PRO A 22 -18.76 -9.32 -15.34
N THR A 23 -18.54 -9.91 -16.52
CA THR A 23 -19.40 -11.00 -17.00
C THR A 23 -18.71 -12.37 -17.07
N GLY A 24 -18.93 -13.18 -16.02
CA GLY A 24 -18.83 -14.64 -16.12
C GLY A 24 -18.20 -15.32 -14.91
N ALA A 25 -19.02 -15.99 -14.12
CA ALA A 25 -18.60 -16.75 -12.95
C ALA A 25 -17.58 -17.85 -13.29
N THR A 26 -16.35 -17.71 -12.80
CA THR A 26 -15.40 -18.80 -12.49
C THR A 26 -14.43 -18.24 -11.46
N THR A 27 -14.07 -19.04 -10.45
CA THR A 27 -13.24 -18.71 -9.28
C THR A 27 -12.29 -17.51 -9.48
N LEU A 28 -12.61 -16.41 -8.80
CA LEU A 28 -11.84 -15.16 -8.85
C LEU A 28 -10.50 -15.33 -8.10
N ILE A 29 -9.50 -15.90 -8.76
CA ILE A 29 -8.16 -15.33 -8.62
C ILE A 29 -8.15 -14.19 -9.65
N PRO A 30 -8.27 -12.91 -9.26
CA PRO A 30 -8.12 -11.84 -10.21
C PRO A 30 -6.67 -11.90 -10.71
N VAL A 31 -6.46 -12.54 -11.87
CA VAL A 31 -5.20 -12.40 -12.56
C VAL A 31 -5.21 -10.97 -13.06
N VAL A 32 -4.45 -10.10 -12.40
CA VAL A 32 -4.20 -8.73 -12.85
C VAL A 32 -3.28 -8.78 -14.08
N THR A 33 -3.73 -9.42 -15.16
CA THR A 33 -3.03 -9.46 -16.44
C THR A 33 -3.36 -8.20 -17.21
N GLY A 34 -2.72 -7.09 -16.83
CA GLY A 34 -2.83 -5.87 -17.65
C GLY A 34 -2.18 -4.61 -17.10
N CYS A 35 -1.87 -4.51 -15.81
CA CYS A 35 -1.44 -3.22 -15.22
C CYS A 35 -0.11 -3.27 -14.47
N ALA A 36 0.62 -4.39 -14.53
CA ALA A 36 1.91 -4.52 -13.85
C ALA A 36 2.97 -3.52 -14.35
N SER A 37 2.79 -2.97 -15.56
CA SER A 37 3.66 -1.94 -16.15
C SER A 37 3.07 -0.54 -16.09
N PHE A 38 1.87 -0.37 -15.53
CA PHE A 38 1.25 0.95 -15.42
C PHE A 38 1.68 1.60 -14.11
N SER A 39 2.35 2.75 -14.22
CA SER A 39 2.60 3.67 -13.12
C SER A 39 2.24 5.08 -13.54
N SER A 40 1.83 5.88 -12.57
CA SER A 40 1.52 7.29 -12.71
C SER A 40 2.02 8.05 -11.47
N PRO A 41 2.01 9.39 -11.48
CA PRO A 41 2.27 10.16 -10.27
C PRO A 41 1.32 9.83 -9.09
N GLY A 42 0.12 9.32 -9.37
CA GLY A 42 -0.89 8.95 -8.37
C GLY A 42 -0.96 7.45 -8.04
N ALA A 43 -0.22 6.61 -8.76
CA ALA A 43 -0.22 5.16 -8.55
C ALA A 43 1.08 4.50 -9.01
N ALA A 44 1.82 3.94 -8.06
CA ALA A 44 2.89 2.99 -8.31
C ALA A 44 2.68 1.74 -7.44
N TYR A 45 3.35 0.65 -7.79
CA TYR A 45 3.42 -0.50 -6.92
C TYR A 45 4.79 -1.17 -6.97
N VAL A 46 5.14 -1.83 -5.87
CA VAL A 46 6.35 -2.62 -5.71
C VAL A 46 5.91 -4.06 -5.45
N TYR A 47 6.42 -5.00 -6.25
CA TYR A 47 6.18 -6.43 -6.05
C TYR A 47 7.43 -7.12 -5.49
N MET A 48 7.35 -7.59 -4.25
CA MET A 48 8.39 -8.38 -3.62
C MET A 48 8.03 -9.85 -3.66
N ARG A 49 8.68 -10.59 -4.58
CA ARG A 49 8.55 -12.04 -4.67
C ARG A 49 9.11 -12.75 -3.44
N GLY A 50 10.19 -12.20 -2.88
CA GLY A 50 11.15 -12.87 -2.00
C GLY A 50 11.81 -11.88 -1.04
N GLY A 51 12.06 -12.29 0.20
CA GLY A 51 12.93 -11.57 1.14
C GLY A 51 12.27 -10.40 1.89
N ASP A 52 13.02 -9.83 2.82
CA ASP A 52 12.56 -8.72 3.68
C ASP A 52 12.89 -7.35 3.07
N LEU A 53 11.96 -6.41 3.18
CA LEU A 53 12.26 -4.99 3.00
C LEU A 53 12.84 -4.47 4.32
N THR A 54 14.16 -4.53 4.44
CA THR A 54 14.85 -4.10 5.66
C THR A 54 15.49 -2.74 5.47
N MET A 55 15.19 -1.81 6.37
CA MET A 55 15.83 -0.50 6.43
C MET A 55 16.28 -0.20 7.85
N THR A 56 17.60 -0.23 8.07
CA THR A 56 18.25 0.02 9.37
C THR A 56 18.78 1.45 9.51
N GLY A 57 18.73 2.25 8.44
CA GLY A 57 19.13 3.65 8.40
C GLY A 57 18.63 4.33 7.13
N GLY A 58 18.66 5.67 7.09
CA GLY A 58 18.06 6.46 6.01
C GLY A 58 16.55 6.63 6.14
N VAL A 59 15.91 7.16 5.09
CA VAL A 59 14.46 7.45 5.05
C VAL A 59 13.82 6.60 3.96
N LEU A 60 12.71 5.93 4.30
CA LEU A 60 11.85 5.24 3.33
C LEU A 60 10.73 6.18 2.96
N THR A 61 10.68 6.53 1.68
CA THR A 61 9.65 7.40 1.12
C THR A 61 8.94 6.66 -0.01
N LEU A 62 7.67 6.34 0.23
CA LEU A 62 6.79 5.62 -0.68
C LEU A 62 5.51 6.44 -0.88
N TYR A 63 5.59 7.50 -1.70
CA TYR A 63 4.40 8.29 -2.04
C TYR A 63 3.59 7.60 -3.12
N HIS A 64 2.27 7.55 -2.91
CA HIS A 64 1.32 6.97 -3.86
C HIS A 64 1.69 5.56 -4.32
N THR A 65 2.24 4.76 -3.41
CA THR A 65 2.86 3.47 -3.72
C THR A 65 2.28 2.34 -2.87
N MET A 66 1.85 1.28 -3.56
CA MET A 66 1.48 0.02 -2.93
C MET A 66 2.68 -0.92 -2.86
N LEU A 67 2.86 -1.64 -1.76
CA LEU A 67 3.79 -2.76 -1.64
C LEU A 67 3.02 -4.08 -1.57
N TYR A 68 3.27 -4.97 -2.51
CA TYR A 68 2.84 -6.36 -2.45
C TYR A 68 4.00 -7.23 -1.98
N GLN A 69 3.84 -7.92 -0.85
CA GLN A 69 4.81 -8.88 -0.36
C GLN A 69 4.25 -10.30 -0.46
N ASN A 70 4.84 -11.08 -1.36
CA ASN A 70 4.51 -12.50 -1.50
C ASN A 70 5.19 -13.36 -0.42
N SER A 71 6.31 -12.89 0.12
CA SER A 71 7.06 -13.52 1.20
C SER A 71 7.87 -12.46 1.94
N GLY A 72 8.32 -12.77 3.16
CA GLY A 72 9.10 -11.84 3.99
C GLY A 72 8.25 -10.73 4.61
N ALA A 73 8.91 -9.74 5.18
CA ALA A 73 8.26 -8.67 5.92
C ALA A 73 8.81 -7.28 5.61
N VAL A 74 8.08 -6.24 6.02
CA VAL A 74 8.62 -4.89 6.15
C VAL A 74 9.29 -4.77 7.52
N LYS A 75 10.57 -4.39 7.54
CA LYS A 75 11.40 -4.20 8.73
C LYS A 75 12.09 -2.84 8.65
N VAL A 76 11.34 -1.78 8.91
CA VAL A 76 11.86 -0.41 9.02
C VAL A 76 12.23 -0.19 10.48
N THR A 77 13.49 -0.38 10.83
CA THR A 77 13.99 -0.25 12.21
C THR A 77 14.97 0.92 12.38
N GLY A 78 15.30 1.61 11.28
CA GLY A 78 16.10 2.83 11.31
C GLY A 78 15.47 3.93 12.17
N GLY A 79 16.28 4.93 12.52
CA GLY A 79 15.87 6.04 13.38
C GLY A 79 14.97 7.08 12.71
N SER A 80 14.84 7.07 11.39
CA SER A 80 13.98 8.00 10.65
C SER A 80 12.64 7.34 10.31
N PRO A 81 11.51 7.90 10.77
CA PRO A 81 10.19 7.37 10.45
C PRO A 81 9.90 7.38 8.94
N PRO A 82 9.23 6.35 8.39
CA PRO A 82 8.87 6.31 6.98
C PRO A 82 7.79 7.35 6.64
N GLN A 83 7.78 7.76 5.36
CA GLN A 83 6.69 8.50 4.73
C GLN A 83 6.04 7.57 3.72
N TRP A 84 4.82 7.13 3.96
CA TRP A 84 4.15 6.15 3.11
C TRP A 84 2.68 6.50 2.88
N THR A 85 2.33 6.79 1.63
CA THR A 85 0.95 7.02 1.22
C THR A 85 0.51 6.04 0.14
N ALA A 86 -0.72 5.53 0.26
CA ALA A 86 -1.29 4.65 -0.74
C ALA A 86 -1.47 5.35 -2.10
N PRO A 87 -1.59 4.59 -3.20
CA PRO A 87 -2.09 5.10 -4.47
C PRO A 87 -3.45 5.81 -4.30
N THR A 88 -3.70 6.82 -5.11
CA THR A 88 -4.97 7.58 -5.18
C THR A 88 -5.83 7.18 -6.37
N GLU A 89 -5.26 6.41 -7.30
CA GLU A 89 -5.92 5.89 -8.49
C GLU A 89 -5.45 4.46 -8.81
N GLY A 90 -5.96 3.89 -9.90
CA GLY A 90 -5.59 2.56 -10.36
C GLY A 90 -6.19 1.41 -9.53
N PRO A 91 -5.82 0.16 -9.85
CA PRO A 91 -6.41 -1.04 -9.24
C PRO A 91 -6.05 -1.20 -7.76
N PHE A 92 -4.94 -0.60 -7.31
CA PHE A 92 -4.47 -0.63 -5.92
C PHE A 92 -4.79 0.65 -5.16
N ASN A 93 -5.75 1.44 -5.65
CA ASN A 93 -6.19 2.66 -4.97
C ASN A 93 -6.46 2.38 -3.49
N LYS A 94 -5.94 3.25 -2.61
CA LYS A 94 -6.09 3.20 -1.14
C LYS A 94 -5.30 2.10 -0.44
N LEU A 95 -4.65 1.18 -1.16
CA LEU A 95 -3.89 0.08 -0.57
C LEU A 95 -2.40 0.41 -0.49
N SER A 96 -1.85 0.51 0.72
CA SER A 96 -0.42 0.76 0.94
C SER A 96 0.37 -0.53 1.04
N LEU A 97 -0.14 -1.53 1.74
CA LEU A 97 0.52 -2.82 1.93
C LEU A 97 -0.47 -3.95 1.71
N TRP A 98 -0.04 -4.97 0.95
CA TRP A 98 -0.67 -6.28 0.90
C TRP A 98 0.36 -7.35 1.22
N SER A 99 0.06 -8.17 2.24
CA SER A 99 0.81 -9.38 2.54
C SER A 99 -0.08 -10.41 3.20
N GLU A 100 0.14 -11.68 2.92
CA GLU A 100 -0.53 -12.80 3.60
C GLU A 100 0.47 -13.64 4.42
N VAL A 101 1.66 -13.11 4.66
CA VAL A 101 2.76 -13.83 5.30
C VAL A 101 2.62 -13.79 6.82
N GLY A 102 2.70 -14.97 7.44
CA GLY A 102 2.65 -15.15 8.89
C GLY A 102 3.95 -14.83 9.62
N THR A 103 4.38 -13.57 9.60
CA THR A 103 5.64 -13.12 10.22
C THR A 103 5.52 -11.76 10.91
N ASP A 104 6.62 -11.31 11.52
CA ASP A 104 6.73 -10.03 12.20
C ASP A 104 6.93 -8.90 11.19
N TYR A 105 6.00 -7.96 11.18
CA TYR A 105 6.16 -6.68 10.50
C TYR A 105 6.62 -5.67 11.53
N THR A 106 7.61 -4.84 11.20
CA THR A 106 8.08 -3.79 12.10
C THR A 106 8.25 -2.49 11.35
N ILE A 107 7.52 -1.47 11.82
CA ILE A 107 7.68 -0.10 11.39
C ILE A 107 8.05 0.72 12.62
N ASN A 108 9.24 1.30 12.59
CA ASN A 108 9.69 2.27 13.57
C ASN A 108 9.16 3.66 13.18
N GLY A 109 8.38 4.24 14.06
CA GLY A 109 7.76 5.55 13.97
C GLY A 109 8.37 6.54 14.97
N GLY A 110 7.75 7.71 15.02
CA GLY A 110 8.15 8.86 15.83
C GLY A 110 7.30 10.07 15.39
N GLY A 111 7.63 11.26 15.90
CA GLY A 111 6.81 12.46 15.70
C GLY A 111 6.59 12.91 14.23
N SER A 112 7.32 12.35 13.27
CA SER A 112 7.17 12.64 11.84
C SER A 112 6.64 11.46 11.02
N LEU A 113 6.15 10.38 11.62
CA LEU A 113 5.60 9.24 10.90
C LEU A 113 4.41 9.66 10.03
N THR A 114 4.44 9.36 8.73
CA THR A 114 3.28 9.54 7.85
C THR A 114 2.89 8.21 7.26
N MET A 115 1.70 7.74 7.60
CA MET A 115 1.12 6.51 7.05
C MET A 115 -0.32 6.79 6.64
N GLU A 116 -0.64 6.47 5.39
CA GLU A 116 -1.97 6.69 4.82
C GLU A 116 -2.43 5.48 4.01
N GLY A 117 -3.71 5.13 4.14
CA GLY A 117 -4.34 4.04 3.41
C GLY A 117 -4.40 2.74 4.19
N ILE A 118 -4.62 1.64 3.46
CA ILE A 118 -4.90 0.32 4.01
C ILE A 118 -3.60 -0.49 4.09
N TYR A 119 -3.32 -1.03 5.26
CA TYR A 119 -2.24 -1.98 5.52
C TYR A 119 -2.87 -3.35 5.80
N PHE A 120 -2.95 -4.17 4.76
CA PHE A 120 -3.55 -5.49 4.81
C PHE A 120 -2.47 -6.55 5.03
N ALA A 121 -2.43 -7.10 6.25
CA ALA A 121 -1.52 -8.15 6.66
C ALA A 121 -2.24 -9.11 7.65
N PRO A 122 -3.30 -9.81 7.22
CA PRO A 122 -4.16 -10.58 8.11
C PRO A 122 -3.41 -11.65 8.90
N GLU A 123 -2.36 -12.24 8.34
CA GLU A 123 -1.58 -13.29 9.01
C GLU A 123 -0.39 -12.76 9.83
N ALA A 124 -0.14 -11.45 9.84
CA ALA A 124 0.96 -10.86 10.61
C ALA A 124 0.91 -11.28 12.09
N ASN A 125 2.07 -11.60 12.64
CA ASN A 125 2.16 -12.16 13.99
C ASN A 125 3.40 -11.68 14.78
N PRO A 126 3.46 -10.41 15.23
CA PRO A 126 2.46 -9.36 15.07
C PRO A 126 2.85 -8.30 14.02
N PHE A 127 1.90 -7.42 13.69
CA PHE A 127 2.20 -6.14 13.06
C PHE A 127 2.64 -5.13 14.11
N LYS A 128 3.94 -4.78 14.13
CA LYS A 128 4.54 -3.89 15.12
C LYS A 128 4.67 -2.47 14.59
N LEU A 129 4.07 -1.54 15.32
CA LEU A 129 4.37 -0.12 15.22
C LEU A 129 5.13 0.28 16.49
N THR A 130 6.44 0.46 16.36
CA THR A 130 7.31 0.86 17.49
C THR A 130 7.72 2.30 17.31
N GLY A 131 8.10 3.02 18.36
CA GLY A 131 8.63 4.37 18.21
C GLY A 131 8.92 5.01 19.55
N GLY A 132 9.81 6.00 19.57
CA GLY A 132 9.99 6.87 20.73
C GLY A 132 9.16 8.14 20.58
N GLY A 133 8.54 8.61 21.67
CA GLY A 133 7.76 9.85 21.69
C GLY A 133 6.36 9.70 21.11
N ASP A 134 5.70 10.84 20.90
CA ASP A 134 4.30 10.88 20.48
C ASP A 134 4.14 10.50 19.01
N PHE A 135 3.19 9.61 18.74
CA PHE A 135 2.76 9.32 17.38
C PHE A 135 1.89 10.46 16.86
N PRO A 136 2.08 10.92 15.62
CA PRO A 136 1.10 11.76 14.97
C PRO A 136 -0.20 10.98 14.74
N SER A 137 -1.28 11.71 14.43
CA SER A 137 -2.50 11.06 13.98
C SER A 137 -2.25 10.40 12.62
N LEU A 138 -2.57 9.11 12.51
CA LEU A 138 -2.34 8.36 11.28
C LEU A 138 -3.63 8.19 10.49
N ASP A 139 -3.60 8.56 9.21
CA ASP A 139 -4.70 8.36 8.24
C ASP A 139 -4.69 6.92 7.67
N ALA A 140 -4.33 5.95 8.51
CA ALA A 140 -4.11 4.57 8.14
C ALA A 140 -5.14 3.63 8.77
N GLN A 141 -5.50 2.59 8.03
CA GLN A 141 -6.29 1.46 8.52
C GLN A 141 -5.42 0.20 8.50
N PHE A 142 -5.30 -0.47 9.65
CA PHE A 142 -4.59 -1.74 9.77
C PHE A 142 -5.59 -2.90 9.80
N ILE A 143 -5.34 -3.90 8.95
CA ILE A 143 -6.09 -5.17 8.93
C ILE A 143 -5.07 -6.27 9.17
N ALA A 144 -4.94 -6.68 10.44
CA ALA A 144 -3.99 -7.69 10.90
C ALA A 144 -4.61 -8.53 12.03
N ARG A 145 -4.14 -9.76 12.22
CA ARG A 145 -4.56 -10.63 13.34
C ARG A 145 -4.16 -10.05 14.69
N THR A 146 -2.93 -9.56 14.79
CA THR A 146 -2.43 -8.90 16.00
C THR A 146 -1.68 -7.62 15.63
N MET A 147 -1.99 -6.54 16.34
CA MET A 147 -1.27 -5.28 16.26
C MET A 147 -0.60 -5.01 17.60
N GLN A 148 0.70 -4.76 17.58
CA GLN A 148 1.46 -4.37 18.76
C GLN A 148 1.96 -2.95 18.57
N VAL A 149 1.58 -2.06 19.49
CA VAL A 149 2.08 -0.69 19.53
C VAL A 149 3.07 -0.59 20.68
N GLY A 150 4.29 -0.15 20.39
CA GLY A 150 5.36 0.02 21.35
C GLY A 150 5.92 1.45 21.32
N GLY A 151 6.35 1.96 22.47
CA GLY A 151 6.58 3.39 22.66
C GLY A 151 5.52 3.95 23.57
N GLY A 152 5.90 4.52 24.72
CA GLY A 152 4.99 4.83 25.84
C GLY A 152 3.95 5.93 25.60
N SER A 153 3.58 6.21 24.35
CA SER A 153 2.64 7.26 23.94
C SER A 153 1.34 6.66 23.40
N THR A 154 0.33 7.51 23.21
CA THR A 154 -0.95 7.13 22.61
C THR A 154 -0.84 7.10 21.09
N LEU A 155 -1.37 6.05 20.46
CA LEU A 155 -1.54 5.99 19.01
C LEU A 155 -2.94 6.50 18.65
N ASN A 156 -3.03 7.61 17.93
CA ASN A 156 -4.30 8.11 17.40
C ASN A 156 -4.49 7.66 15.94
N LEU A 157 -5.46 6.79 15.69
CA LEU A 157 -5.83 6.36 14.34
C LEU A 157 -7.03 7.18 13.88
N VAL A 158 -6.87 7.90 12.77
CA VAL A 158 -7.94 8.70 12.15
C VAL A 158 -8.09 8.26 10.69
N PRO A 159 -8.55 7.03 10.40
CA PRO A 159 -8.64 6.56 9.02
C PRO A 159 -9.51 7.50 8.17
N ASN A 160 -8.98 7.95 7.04
CA ASN A 160 -9.73 8.79 6.12
C ASN A 160 -10.86 7.97 5.47
N ALA A 161 -12.11 8.41 5.66
CA ALA A 161 -13.30 7.70 5.16
C ALA A 161 -13.35 7.54 3.62
N SER A 162 -12.65 8.41 2.89
CA SER A 162 -12.51 8.29 1.43
C SER A 162 -11.43 7.28 1.04
N ARG A 163 -10.56 6.87 1.96
CA ARG A 163 -9.35 6.05 1.72
C ARG A 163 -9.24 4.79 2.57
N ASN A 164 -10.32 4.39 3.23
CA ASN A 164 -10.38 3.16 4.01
C ASN A 164 -11.24 2.08 3.33
N ALA A 165 -11.10 0.85 3.79
CA ALA A 165 -12.00 -0.24 3.44
C ALA A 165 -13.35 0.00 4.13
N GLN A 166 -14.41 0.14 3.34
CA GLN A 166 -15.76 0.29 3.84
C GLN A 166 -16.32 -1.08 4.20
N ILE A 167 -16.65 -1.30 5.47
CA ILE A 167 -17.33 -2.51 5.91
C ILE A 167 -18.83 -2.31 5.58
N THR A 168 -19.26 -2.81 4.42
CA THR A 168 -20.66 -2.77 4.01
C THR A 168 -21.43 -3.87 4.74
N GLY A 169 -21.92 -3.54 5.93
CA GLY A 169 -22.70 -4.42 6.78
C GLY A 169 -23.10 -3.66 8.03
N SER A 170 -24.39 -3.68 8.36
CA SER A 170 -24.99 -2.94 9.47
C SER A 170 -24.14 -3.01 10.74
N LYS A 171 -23.53 -1.87 11.12
CA LYS A 171 -22.92 -1.60 12.44
C LYS A 171 -21.62 -2.33 12.77
N GLY A 172 -20.66 -2.37 11.86
CA GLY A 172 -19.25 -2.49 12.25
C GLY A 172 -18.70 -1.14 12.70
N GLN A 173 -18.82 -0.79 13.98
CA GLN A 173 -18.23 0.44 14.52
C GLN A 173 -16.73 0.22 14.75
N LEU A 174 -15.90 1.11 14.18
CA LEU A 174 -14.48 1.22 14.50
C LEU A 174 -14.35 1.51 16.00
N ILE A 175 -13.55 0.73 16.73
CA ILE A 175 -13.22 1.03 18.13
C ILE A 175 -12.52 2.40 18.12
N ARG A 176 -13.14 3.37 18.81
CA ARG A 176 -12.57 4.68 19.11
C ARG A 176 -11.92 4.63 20.49
#